data_AF-A0A383B1U2-F1
#
_entry.id   AF-A0A383B1U2-F1
#
_cell.length_a   1.000
_cell.length_b   1.000
_cell.length_c   1.000
_cell.angle_alpha   90.00
_cell.angle_beta   90.00
_cell.angle_gamma   90.00
#
_symmetry.space_group_name_H-M   'P 1'
#
loop_
_entity.id
_entity.type
_entity.pdbx_description
1 polymer ?
#
loop_
_entity_poly.entity_id
_entity_poly.type
_entity_poly.pdbx_seq_one_letter_code
_entity_poly.pdbx_strand_id
1 'polypeptide(L)'
;MHTDEDPTISLENKFQMVKSSGVYDYLDKTPLKEDINRYLRYSEKYDLPILAGGWYYVLGRDEELLMDNLRIGAQLGSIVHNTQIIMDHADGTLVTNDQVAEIYLKAFELGESVGCLPTFEVHVNMW
;
A
#
# COMPACT_ATOMS: atom_id res chain seq x y z
N MET A 1 -19.65 -9.98 8.43
CA MET A 1 -19.05 -8.74 8.94
C MET A 1 -18.21 -9.12 10.13
N HIS A 2 -16.89 -9.00 10.06
CA HIS A 2 -16.08 -9.05 11.26
C HIS A 2 -16.44 -7.81 12.08
N THR A 3 -17.09 -8.03 13.22
CA THR A 3 -17.26 -6.99 14.22
C THR A 3 -15.89 -6.84 14.89
N ASP A 4 -15.19 -5.74 14.61
CA ASP A 4 -13.98 -5.35 15.32
C ASP A 4 -14.35 -5.07 16.79
N GLU A 5 -14.46 -6.13 17.59
CA GLU A 5 -14.66 -6.06 19.05
C GLU A 5 -13.32 -5.90 19.78
N ASP A 6 -12.19 -6.01 19.06
CA ASP A 6 -10.87 -5.81 19.64
C ASP A 6 -10.62 -4.33 19.95
N PRO A 7 -10.03 -4.01 21.12
CA PRO A 7 -9.72 -2.64 21.49
C PRO A 7 -8.74 -2.03 20.49
N THR A 8 -9.05 -0.81 20.03
CA THR A 8 -8.18 -0.07 19.10
C THR A 8 -6.81 0.17 19.72
N ILE A 9 -5.80 -0.59 19.28
CA ILE A 9 -4.40 -0.35 19.64
C ILE A 9 -3.95 0.95 18.95
N SER A 10 -3.43 1.90 19.73
CA SER A 10 -2.90 3.16 19.20
C SER A 10 -1.74 2.90 18.22
N LEU A 11 -1.52 3.80 17.27
CA LEU A 11 -0.42 3.66 16.31
C LEU A 11 0.94 3.53 17.00
N GLU A 12 1.20 4.34 18.02
CA GLU A 12 2.44 4.28 18.78
C GLU A 12 2.62 2.93 19.48
N ASN A 13 1.55 2.40 20.09
CA ASN A 13 1.60 1.10 20.73
C ASN A 13 1.90 -0.01 19.72
N LYS A 14 1.41 0.08 18.48
CA LYS A 14 1.75 -0.88 17.41
C LYS A 14 3.26 -0.88 17.13
N PHE A 15 3.86 0.29 16.91
CA PHE A 15 5.32 0.40 16.70
C PHE A 15 6.11 -0.11 17.93
N GLN A 16 5.69 0.26 19.13
CA GLN A 16 6.33 -0.21 20.36
C GLN A 16 6.28 -1.73 20.48
N MET A 17 5.12 -2.35 20.23
CA MET A 17 4.95 -3.80 20.29
C MET A 17 5.88 -4.51 19.29
N VAL A 18 5.95 -4.01 18.06
CA VAL A 18 6.81 -4.58 17.00
C VAL A 18 8.28 -4.47 17.42
N LYS A 19 8.75 -3.30 17.84
CA LYS A 19 10.15 -3.11 18.26
C LYS A 19 10.50 -3.95 19.48
N SER A 20 9.60 -4.01 20.46
CA SER A 20 9.81 -4.76 21.71
C SER A 20 9.80 -6.27 21.49
N SER A 21 9.20 -6.76 20.40
CA SER A 21 9.26 -8.19 20.06
C SER A 21 10.68 -8.65 19.73
N GLY A 22 11.51 -7.78 19.15
CA GLY A 22 12.84 -8.12 18.65
C GLY A 22 12.85 -9.12 17.48
N VAL A 23 11.68 -9.40 16.88
CA VAL A 23 11.53 -10.40 15.81
C VAL A 23 11.45 -9.76 14.42
N TYR A 24 10.80 -8.60 14.32
CA TYR A 24 10.55 -7.93 13.05
C TYR A 24 11.46 -6.71 12.88
N ASP A 25 11.81 -6.45 11.63
CA ASP A 25 12.76 -5.43 11.19
C ASP A 25 12.11 -4.34 10.31
N TYR A 26 10.85 -4.51 9.90
CA TYR A 26 10.08 -3.49 9.18
C TYR A 26 8.56 -3.66 9.37
N LEU A 27 7.80 -2.69 8.86
CA LEU A 27 6.35 -2.74 8.74
C LEU A 27 5.92 -2.72 7.28
N ASP A 28 4.82 -3.41 6.99
CA ASP A 28 4.05 -3.28 5.76
C ASP A 28 2.80 -2.44 6.03
N LYS A 29 2.74 -1.23 5.43
CA LYS A 29 1.55 -0.38 5.54
C LYS A 29 1.45 0.71 4.48
N THR A 30 0.26 0.82 3.88
CA THR A 30 -0.21 2.05 3.22
C THR A 30 -1.05 2.86 4.22
N PRO A 31 -0.56 3.99 4.76
CA PRO A 31 -1.33 4.83 5.66
C PRO A 31 -2.30 5.77 4.91
N LEU A 32 -3.29 6.28 5.63
CA LEU A 32 -4.08 7.42 5.13
C LEU A 32 -3.19 8.67 5.05
N LYS A 33 -3.51 9.58 4.12
CA LYS A 33 -2.73 10.82 3.88
C LYS A 33 -2.48 11.64 5.15
N GLU A 34 -3.47 11.73 6.04
CA GLU A 34 -3.40 12.44 7.32
C GLU A 34 -2.45 11.80 8.36
N ASP A 35 -2.18 10.51 8.24
CA ASP A 35 -1.35 9.76 9.18
C ASP A 35 0.13 9.66 8.77
N ILE A 36 0.49 10.03 7.53
CA ILE A 36 1.86 9.89 6.99
C ILE A 36 2.92 10.43 7.95
N ASN A 37 2.73 11.65 8.45
CA ASN A 37 3.69 12.29 9.38
C ASN A 37 3.82 11.53 10.70
N ARG A 38 2.75 10.87 11.16
CA ARG A 38 2.79 10.06 12.39
C ARG A 38 3.56 8.77 12.14
N TYR A 39 3.38 8.13 10.99
CA TYR A 39 4.17 6.95 10.60
C TYR A 39 5.65 7.28 10.47
N LEU A 40 6.02 8.39 9.81
CA LEU A 40 7.41 8.84 9.71
C LEU A 40 8.04 9.04 11.09
N ARG A 41 7.35 9.77 11.97
CA ARG A 41 7.82 10.03 13.34
C ARG A 41 8.05 8.75 14.14
N TYR A 42 7.14 7.77 14.03
CA TYR A 42 7.27 6.52 14.78
C TYR A 42 8.27 5.56 14.15
N SER A 43 8.37 5.54 12.83
CA SER A 43 9.44 4.84 12.11
C SER A 43 10.82 5.26 12.62
N GLU A 44 11.06 6.57 12.70
CA GLU A 44 12.30 7.12 13.24
C GLU A 44 12.47 6.82 14.73
N LYS A 45 11.44 7.09 15.56
CA LYS A 45 11.52 6.88 17.02
C LYS A 45 11.84 5.43 17.40
N TYR A 46 11.25 4.47 16.70
CA TYR A 46 11.38 3.04 17.03
C TYR A 46 12.41 2.33 16.16
N ASP A 47 13.04 3.02 15.21
CA ASP A 47 13.99 2.42 14.27
C ASP A 47 13.35 1.18 13.61
N LEU A 48 12.20 1.43 12.96
CA LEU A 48 11.37 0.46 12.28
C LEU A 48 10.86 1.04 10.96
N PRO A 49 11.57 0.80 9.84
CA PRO A 49 11.18 1.32 8.54
C PRO A 49 9.86 0.73 8.05
N ILE A 50 9.17 1.47 7.18
CA ILE A 50 8.07 0.95 6.38
C ILE A 50 8.69 0.58 5.03
N LEU A 51 8.77 -0.71 4.70
CA LEU A 51 9.45 -1.18 3.49
C LEU A 51 8.50 -1.69 2.41
N ALA A 52 7.24 -1.90 2.76
CA ALA A 52 6.19 -2.32 1.84
C ALA A 52 4.88 -1.60 2.16
N GLY A 53 4.02 -1.54 1.16
CA GLY A 53 2.62 -1.18 1.30
C GLY A 53 1.78 -2.03 0.36
N GLY A 54 0.47 -1.89 0.44
CA GLY A 54 -0.43 -2.51 -0.51
C GLY A 54 -1.80 -1.86 -0.53
N TRP A 55 -2.51 -2.03 -1.65
CA TRP A 55 -3.89 -1.58 -1.82
C TRP A 55 -4.57 -2.29 -2.99
N TYR A 56 -5.89 -2.16 -3.09
CA TYR A 56 -6.69 -2.64 -4.22
C TYR A 56 -7.33 -1.48 -4.98
N TYR A 57 -7.41 -1.58 -6.29
CA TYR A 57 -7.75 -0.48 -7.18
C TYR A 57 -8.84 -0.88 -8.18
N VAL A 58 -9.79 0.03 -8.41
CA VAL A 58 -10.78 -0.06 -9.49
C VAL A 58 -10.27 0.78 -10.67
N LEU A 59 -10.10 0.15 -11.84
CA LEU A 59 -9.74 0.87 -13.07
C LEU A 59 -10.92 1.73 -13.55
N GLY A 60 -10.62 2.90 -14.11
CA GLY A 60 -11.57 3.96 -14.43
C GLY A 60 -11.91 4.86 -13.23
N ARG A 61 -11.21 4.71 -12.10
CA ARG A 61 -11.44 5.47 -10.86
C ARG A 61 -10.17 5.75 -10.07
N ASP A 62 -9.35 4.73 -9.83
CA ASP A 62 -8.29 4.78 -8.81
C ASP A 62 -6.86 4.87 -9.38
N GLU A 63 -6.69 5.12 -10.68
CA GLU A 63 -5.36 5.18 -11.31
C GLU A 63 -4.46 6.22 -10.65
N GLU A 64 -4.95 7.43 -10.42
CA GLU A 64 -4.20 8.48 -9.71
C GLU A 64 -3.96 8.12 -8.23
N LEU A 65 -4.88 7.38 -7.60
CA LEU A 65 -4.68 6.88 -6.25
C LEU A 65 -3.53 5.87 -6.20
N LEU A 66 -3.38 5.01 -7.21
CA LEU A 66 -2.21 4.12 -7.33
C LEU A 66 -0.92 4.93 -7.42
N MET A 67 -0.88 5.96 -8.28
CA MET A 67 0.30 6.81 -8.43
C MET A 67 0.65 7.57 -7.14
N ASP A 68 -0.35 8.09 -6.44
CA ASP A 68 -0.18 8.74 -5.15
C ASP A 68 0.35 7.77 -4.09
N ASN A 69 -0.18 6.55 -4.04
CA ASN A 69 0.28 5.55 -3.08
C ASN A 69 1.72 5.10 -3.34
N LEU A 70 2.18 5.04 -4.61
CA LEU A 70 3.58 4.80 -4.93
C LEU A 70 4.49 5.92 -4.39
N ARG A 71 4.09 7.19 -4.57
CA ARG A 71 4.83 8.35 -4.04
C ARG A 71 4.85 8.36 -2.51
N ILE A 72 3.72 8.06 -1.88
CA ILE A 72 3.61 7.97 -0.42
C ILE A 72 4.47 6.82 0.11
N GLY A 73 4.43 5.66 -0.53
CA GLY A 73 5.28 4.52 -0.21
C GLY A 73 6.75 4.91 -0.24
N ALA A 74 7.22 5.51 -1.34
CA ALA A 74 8.58 6.01 -1.46
C ALA A 74 8.95 7.02 -0.34
N GLN A 75 8.04 7.95 -0.02
CA GLN A 75 8.24 8.91 1.08
C GLN A 75 8.43 8.22 2.44
N LEU A 76 7.74 7.10 2.67
CA LEU A 76 7.82 6.33 3.91
C LEU A 76 9.04 5.37 3.97
N GLY A 77 9.71 5.16 2.83
CA GLY A 77 10.82 4.23 2.68
C GLY A 77 10.46 2.89 2.03
N SER A 78 9.21 2.73 1.56
CA SER A 78 8.79 1.50 0.87
C SER A 78 9.51 1.36 -0.45
N ILE A 79 9.99 0.16 -0.72
CA ILE A 79 10.64 -0.21 -1.98
C ILE A 79 9.71 -0.95 -2.93
N VAL A 80 8.60 -1.48 -2.40
CA VAL A 80 7.55 -2.15 -3.15
C VAL A 80 6.17 -1.73 -2.66
N HIS A 81 5.21 -1.75 -3.59
CA HIS A 81 3.80 -1.51 -3.31
C HIS A 81 2.95 -2.60 -3.97
N ASN A 82 2.32 -3.42 -3.15
CA ASN A 82 1.46 -4.49 -3.60
C ASN A 82 0.16 -3.94 -4.21
N THR A 83 -0.03 -4.19 -5.49
CA THR A 83 -1.12 -3.65 -6.31
C THR A 83 -2.07 -4.78 -6.70
N GLN A 84 -3.31 -4.70 -6.24
CA GLN A 84 -4.39 -5.59 -6.65
C GLN A 84 -5.37 -4.82 -7.52
N ILE A 85 -5.80 -5.39 -8.65
CA ILE A 85 -6.79 -4.77 -9.53
C ILE A 85 -8.10 -5.54 -9.40
N ILE A 86 -9.20 -4.84 -9.09
CA ILE A 86 -10.54 -5.40 -9.05
C ILE A 86 -10.99 -5.74 -10.49
N MET A 87 -11.64 -6.90 -10.65
CA MET A 87 -12.10 -7.42 -11.94
C MET A 87 -13.13 -6.50 -12.61
N ASP A 88 -14.03 -5.88 -11.84
CA ASP A 88 -14.98 -4.91 -12.35
C ASP A 88 -14.32 -3.55 -12.58
N HIS A 89 -14.38 -3.09 -13.82
CA HIS A 89 -14.07 -1.72 -14.19
C HIS A 89 -15.14 -0.77 -13.66
N ALA A 90 -14.82 0.51 -13.47
CA ALA A 90 -15.72 1.51 -12.90
C ALA A 90 -17.02 1.73 -13.71
N ASP A 91 -17.04 1.34 -14.99
CA ASP A 91 -18.21 1.38 -15.85
C ASP A 91 -19.07 0.09 -15.82
N GLY A 92 -18.69 -0.89 -14.99
CA GLY A 92 -19.38 -2.16 -14.82
C GLY A 92 -19.00 -3.25 -15.83
N THR A 93 -17.98 -3.02 -16.67
CA THR A 93 -17.41 -4.05 -17.55
C THR A 93 -16.27 -4.80 -16.88
N LEU A 94 -15.86 -5.95 -17.44
CA LEU A 94 -14.68 -6.67 -16.95
C LEU A 94 -13.41 -5.96 -17.44
N VAL A 95 -12.46 -5.81 -16.53
CA VAL A 95 -11.10 -5.35 -16.84
C VAL A 95 -10.45 -6.32 -17.83
N THR A 96 -9.92 -5.76 -18.91
CA THR A 96 -9.22 -6.50 -19.98
C THR A 96 -7.72 -6.65 -19.69
N ASN A 97 -7.08 -7.63 -20.32
CA ASN A 97 -5.63 -7.81 -20.23
C ASN A 97 -4.85 -6.57 -20.68
N ASP A 98 -5.32 -5.88 -21.72
CA ASP A 98 -4.67 -4.68 -22.24
C ASP A 98 -4.71 -3.53 -21.23
N GLN A 99 -5.85 -3.37 -20.52
CA GLN A 99 -5.96 -2.39 -19.45
C GLN A 99 -5.03 -2.70 -18.28
N VAL A 100 -4.90 -3.98 -17.89
CA VAL A 100 -3.93 -4.40 -16.86
C VAL A 100 -2.50 -4.11 -17.28
N ALA A 101 -2.14 -4.42 -18.54
CA ALA A 101 -0.81 -4.15 -19.06
C ALA A 101 -0.51 -2.64 -19.10
N GLU A 102 -1.47 -1.83 -19.52
CA GLU A 102 -1.32 -0.37 -19.59
C GLU A 102 -1.09 0.24 -18.20
N ILE A 103 -1.89 -0.12 -17.21
CA ILE A 103 -1.72 0.42 -15.85
C ILE A 103 -0.43 -0.09 -15.20
N TYR A 104 -0.03 -1.35 -15.46
CA TYR A 104 1.24 -1.89 -14.99
C TYR A 104 2.41 -1.06 -15.51
N LEU A 105 2.48 -0.79 -16.82
CA LEU A 105 3.57 -0.01 -17.41
C LEU A 105 3.63 1.40 -16.83
N LYS A 106 2.49 2.09 -16.72
CA LYS A 106 2.42 3.43 -16.10
C LYS A 106 2.90 3.43 -14.65
N ALA A 107 2.42 2.48 -13.85
CA ALA A 107 2.81 2.36 -12.45
C ALA A 107 4.30 2.00 -12.31
N PHE A 108 4.81 1.15 -13.20
CA PHE A 108 6.21 0.73 -13.19
C PHE A 108 7.14 1.89 -13.51
N GLU A 109 6.86 2.66 -14.57
CA GLU A 109 7.63 3.86 -14.93
C GLU A 109 7.69 4.87 -13.79
N LEU A 110 6.54 5.15 -13.14
CA LEU A 110 6.53 6.02 -11.96
C LEU A 110 7.32 5.39 -10.81
N GLY A 111 7.07 4.11 -10.52
CA GLY A 111 7.68 3.39 -9.41
C GLY A 111 9.21 3.36 -9.48
N GLU A 112 9.76 3.14 -10.68
CA GLU A 112 11.20 3.27 -10.93
C GLU A 112 11.71 4.68 -10.65
N SER A 113 10.97 5.71 -11.05
CA SER A 113 11.37 7.10 -10.85
C SER A 113 11.39 7.55 -9.38
N VAL A 114 10.48 7.01 -8.55
CA VAL A 114 10.35 7.38 -7.13
C VAL A 114 11.03 6.40 -6.17
N GLY A 115 11.42 5.21 -6.63
CA GLY A 115 12.08 4.18 -5.82
C GLY A 115 11.12 3.24 -5.07
N CYS A 116 9.86 3.15 -5.47
CA CYS A 116 8.86 2.24 -4.92
C CYS A 116 8.16 1.51 -6.06
N LEU A 117 8.48 0.23 -6.27
CA LEU A 117 7.99 -0.53 -7.43
C LEU A 117 6.59 -1.11 -7.19
N PRO A 118 5.66 -1.04 -8.15
CA PRO A 118 4.42 -1.78 -8.04
C PRO A 118 4.67 -3.30 -8.18
N THR A 119 3.99 -4.10 -7.37
CA THR A 119 3.97 -5.57 -7.49
C THR A 119 2.54 -6.05 -7.69
N PHE A 120 2.21 -6.50 -8.89
CA PHE A 120 0.83 -6.90 -9.22
C PHE A 120 0.55 -8.31 -8.70
N GLU A 121 -0.38 -8.40 -7.74
CA GLU A 121 -0.77 -9.65 -7.11
C GLU A 121 -2.09 -10.16 -7.69
N VAL A 122 -2.11 -11.41 -8.12
CA VAL A 122 -3.34 -12.13 -8.47
C VAL A 122 -4.00 -12.59 -7.17
N HIS A 123 -5.13 -12.00 -6.81
CA HIS A 123 -5.82 -12.27 -5.56
C HIS A 123 -7.29 -12.69 -5.79
N VAL A 124 -7.73 -13.76 -5.13
CA VAL A 124 -9.07 -14.38 -5.35
C VAL A 124 -10.25 -13.48 -5.00
N ASN A 125 -10.08 -12.55 -4.05
CA ASN A 125 -11.11 -11.58 -3.68
C ASN A 125 -11.26 -10.42 -4.67
N MET A 126 -10.49 -10.42 -5.76
CA MET A 126 -10.58 -9.39 -6.80
C MET A 126 -11.46 -9.84 -7.97
N TRP A 127 -12.19 -10.96 -7.82
CA TRP A 127 -13.09 -11.54 -8.83
C TRP A 127 -14.56 -11.26 -8.51
#